data_AF-A0A928QH62-F1
#
_entry.id   AF-A0A928QH62-F1
#
_cell.length_a   1.000
_cell.length_b   1.000
_cell.length_c   1.000
_cell.angle_alpha   90.00
_cell.angle_beta   90.00
_cell.angle_gamma   90.00
#
_symmetry.space_group_name_H-M   'P 1'
#
loop_
_entity.id
_entity.type
_entity.pdbx_description
1 polymer ?
#
loop_
_entity_poly.entity_id
_entity_poly.type
_entity_poly.pdbx_seq_one_letter_code
_entity_poly.pdbx_strand_id
1 'polypeptide(L)' 'LGDGVKKVTESEAKNKDIARKSIVAKVPVKAGEVFTEENITVKRPGNGISPMRWYEVLGQVAKRDFSLDELIEL' A
#
# COMPACT_ATOMS: atom_id res chain seq x y z
N LEU A 1 4.98 -28.40 29.99
CA LEU A 1 5.64 -27.15 30.40
C LEU A 1 5.47 -26.18 29.25
N GLY A 2 4.47 -25.31 29.33
CA GLY A 2 4.01 -24.49 28.22
C GLY A 2 4.23 -23.02 28.56
N ASP A 3 5.21 -22.40 27.93
CA ASP A 3 5.45 -20.98 28.07
C ASP A 3 4.33 -20.20 27.36
N GLY A 4 3.43 -19.64 28.17
CA GLY A 4 2.26 -18.85 27.80
C GLY A 4 2.59 -17.48 27.20
N VAL A 5 3.63 -17.38 26.39
CA VAL A 5 3.97 -16.16 25.64
C VAL A 5 3.88 -16.49 24.15
N LYS A 6 2.75 -16.17 23.52
CA LYS A 6 2.64 -16.11 22.06
C LYS A 6 3.54 -14.97 21.55
N LYS A 7 4.85 -15.23 21.45
CA LYS A 7 5.76 -14.40 20.65
C LYS A 7 5.35 -14.60 19.20
N VAL A 8 4.73 -13.58 18.62
CA VAL A 8 4.42 -13.52 17.19
C VAL A 8 5.76 -13.65 16.46
N THR A 9 6.01 -14.81 15.86
CA THR A 9 7.26 -15.09 15.15
C THR A 9 7.36 -14.15 13.94
N GLU A 10 8.54 -13.66 13.59
CA GLU A 10 8.74 -12.74 12.45
C GLU A 10 8.18 -13.28 11.12
N SER A 11 8.01 -14.60 11.01
CA SER A 11 7.35 -15.29 9.89
C SER A 11 5.83 -15.05 9.80
N GLU A 12 5.13 -14.75 10.90
CA GLU A 12 3.71 -14.35 10.89
C GLU A 12 3.52 -12.87 10.50
N ALA A 13 4.52 -12.01 10.73
CA ALA A 13 4.49 -10.62 10.30
C ALA A 13 4.51 -10.53 8.77
N LYS A 14 5.40 -11.28 8.10
CA LYS A 14 5.51 -11.32 6.63
C LYS A 14 4.24 -11.85 5.94
N ASN A 15 3.54 -12.80 6.55
CA ASN A 15 2.28 -13.33 6.02
C ASN A 15 1.10 -12.35 6.18
N LYS A 16 1.16 -11.45 7.18
CA LYS A 16 0.16 -10.37 7.34
C LYS A 16 0.23 -9.38 6.17
N ASP A 17 1.43 -9.02 5.72
CA ASP A 17 1.61 -8.09 4.61
C ASP A 17 1.13 -8.68 3.27
N ILE A 18 1.27 -9.99 3.05
CA ILE A 18 0.79 -10.64 1.82
C ILE A 18 -0.75 -10.65 1.75
N ALA A 19 -1.43 -10.82 2.89
CA ALA A 19 -2.90 -10.89 2.94
C ALA A 19 -3.59 -9.51 2.90
N ARG A 20 -2.87 -8.43 3.18
CA ARG A 20 -3.40 -7.07 3.20
C ARG A 20 -3.50 -6.48 1.78
N LYS A 21 -4.36 -5.49 1.60
CA LYS A 21 -4.43 -4.70 0.37
C LYS A 21 -3.48 -3.50 0.50
N SER A 22 -2.95 -3.00 -0.61
CA SER A 22 -2.18 -1.76 -0.72
C SER A 22 -2.77 -0.84 -1.77
N ILE A 23 -2.53 0.46 -1.63
CA ILE A 23 -2.83 1.46 -2.65
C ILE A 23 -1.77 1.35 -3.76
N VAL A 24 -2.24 1.20 -4.99
CA VAL A 24 -1.44 1.11 -6.20
C VAL A 24 -1.95 2.09 -7.25
N ALA A 25 -1.12 2.43 -8.22
CA ALA A 25 -1.50 3.21 -9.38
C ALA A 25 -2.41 2.38 -10.31
N LYS A 26 -3.60 2.89 -10.60
CA LYS A 26 -4.54 2.30 -11.57
C LYS A 26 -4.21 2.69 -13.01
N VAL A 27 -3.49 3.80 -13.19
CA VAL A 27 -2.98 4.30 -14.47
C VAL A 27 -1.58 4.88 -14.23
N PRO A 28 -0.75 5.05 -15.27
CA PRO A 28 0.51 5.76 -15.12
C PRO A 28 0.27 7.18 -14.59
N VAL A 29 0.84 7.51 -13.44
CA VAL A 29 0.77 8.85 -12.81
C VAL A 29 2.13 9.48 -12.92
N LYS A 30 2.25 10.67 -13.49
CA LYS A 30 3.51 11.39 -13.61
C LYS A 30 3.86 12.15 -12.34
N ALA A 31 5.15 12.39 -12.14
CA ALA A 31 5.61 13.31 -11.10
C ALA A 31 4.91 14.67 -11.25
N GLY A 32 4.33 15.18 -10.17
CA GLY A 32 3.55 16.42 -10.15
C GLY A 32 2.05 16.25 -10.36
N GLU A 33 1.55 15.05 -10.70
CA GLU A 33 0.11 14.80 -10.80
C GLU A 33 -0.51 14.52 -9.42
N VAL A 34 -1.79 14.85 -9.28
CA VAL A 34 -2.54 14.62 -8.03
C VAL A 34 -3.13 13.20 -8.05
N PHE A 35 -2.99 12.47 -6.94
CA PHE A 35 -3.66 11.19 -6.78
C PHE A 35 -5.16 11.39 -6.58
N THR A 36 -5.94 10.77 -7.44
CA THR A 36 -7.41 10.77 -7.42
C THR A 36 -7.93 9.33 -7.42
N GLU A 37 -9.18 9.13 -7.02
CA GLU A 37 -9.83 7.82 -6.99
C GLU A 37 -9.91 7.14 -8.36
N GLU A 38 -9.74 7.92 -9.43
CA GLU A 38 -9.72 7.43 -10.80
C GLU A 38 -8.34 6.90 -11.20
N ASN A 39 -7.28 7.47 -10.60
CA ASN A 39 -5.88 7.24 -10.95
C ASN A 39 -5.19 6.24 -10.02
N ILE A 40 -5.67 6.09 -8.79
CA ILE A 40 -5.22 5.08 -7.82
C ILE A 40 -6.29 4.02 -7.59
N THR A 41 -5.87 2.86 -7.10
CA THR A 41 -6.77 1.75 -6.71
C THR A 41 -6.13 0.94 -5.59
N VAL A 42 -6.81 -0.08 -5.09
CA VAL A 42 -6.32 -0.95 -4.02
C VAL A 42 -6.21 -2.39 -4.50
N LYS A 43 -4.98 -2.91 -4.55
CA LYS A 43 -4.66 -4.29 -4.99
C LYS A 43 -3.86 -5.04 -3.92
N ARG A 44 -3.76 -6.36 -4.07
CA ARG A 44 -2.80 -7.20 -3.32
C ARG A 44 -1.52 -7.29 -4.15
N PRO A 45 -0.31 -7.35 -3.55
CA PRO A 45 0.02 -7.59 -2.15
C PRO A 45 0.00 -6.34 -1.25
N GLY A 46 -0.11 -6.53 0.06
CA GLY A 46 -0.21 -5.50 1.12
C GLY A 46 1.11 -4.87 1.54
N ASN A 47 2.10 -4.78 0.63
CA ASN A 47 3.43 -4.25 0.94
C ASN A 47 3.55 -2.72 0.82
N GLY A 48 2.54 -2.05 0.24
CA GLY A 48 2.51 -0.60 0.06
C GLY A 48 1.63 0.12 1.09
N ILE A 49 1.15 1.30 0.72
CA ILE A 49 0.32 2.12 1.61
C ILE A 49 -1.00 1.41 1.91
N SER A 50 -1.36 1.33 3.20
CA SER A 50 -2.63 0.75 3.63
C SER A 50 -3.84 1.51 3.04
N PRO A 51 -4.90 0.82 2.59
CA PRO A 51 -6.18 1.41 2.19
C PRO A 51 -6.78 2.35 3.23
N MET A 52 -6.43 2.18 4.50
CA MET A 52 -6.89 3.06 5.58
C MET A 52 -6.40 4.51 5.39
N ARG A 53 -5.27 4.68 4.68
CA ARG A 53 -4.72 5.98 4.31
C ARG A 53 -5.21 6.49 2.96
N TRP A 54 -6.24 5.88 2.37
CA TRP A 54 -6.77 6.26 1.06
C TRP A 54 -7.03 7.77 0.97
N TYR A 55 -7.75 8.32 1.94
CA TYR A 55 -8.04 9.75 2.00
C TYR A 55 -6.81 10.63 2.28
N GLU A 56 -5.73 10.07 2.84
CA GLU A 56 -4.45 10.80 2.99
C GLU A 56 -3.67 10.83 1.68
N VAL A 57 -3.81 9.80 0.83
CA VAL A 57 -3.20 9.73 -0.50
C VAL A 57 -3.98 10.58 -1.50
N LEU A 58 -5.31 10.60 -1.41
CA LEU A 58 -6.13 11.46 -2.26
C LEU A 58 -5.77 12.93 -2.06
N GLY A 59 -5.49 13.65 -3.14
CA GLY A 59 -5.06 15.04 -3.09
C GLY A 59 -3.55 15.24 -2.87
N GLN A 60 -2.79 14.17 -2.61
CA GLN A 60 -1.33 14.22 -2.61
C GLN A 60 -0.80 14.34 -4.04
N VAL A 61 0.37 14.97 -4.16
CA VAL A 61 1.08 15.13 -5.42
C VAL A 61 2.11 14.02 -5.54
N ALA A 62 2.12 13.33 -6.67
CA ALA A 62 3.09 12.31 -6.99
C ALA A 62 4.51 12.90 -6.99
N LYS A 63 5.38 12.42 -6.09
CA LYS A 63 6.80 12.86 -6.04
C LYS A 63 7.63 12.35 -7.22
N ARG A 64 7.20 11.25 -7.83
CA ARG A 64 7.83 10.60 -8.98
C ARG A 64 6.77 10.07 -9.93
N ASP A 65 7.20 9.66 -11.10
CA ASP A 65 6.38 8.84 -11.99
C ASP A 65 6.13 7.46 -11.38
N PHE A 66 4.88 7.02 -11.50
CA PHE A 66 4.37 5.72 -11.11
C PHE A 66 3.80 5.03 -12.34
N SER A 67 4.20 3.79 -12.56
CA SER A 67 3.67 2.95 -13.61
C SER A 67 2.33 2.33 -13.21
N LEU A 68 1.59 1.80 -14.19
CA LEU A 68 0.40 0.98 -13.93
C LEU A 68 0.75 -0.16 -12.94
N ASP A 69 -0.11 -0.36 -11.95
CA ASP A 69 0.02 -1.37 -10.89
C ASP A 69 1.24 -1.21 -9.97
N GLU A 70 1.92 -0.07 -10.03
CA GLU A 70 3.00 0.26 -9.12
C GLU A 70 2.47 0.70 -7.75
N LEU A 71 3.20 0.36 -6.69
CA LEU A 71 2.85 0.76 -5.32
C LEU A 71 3.01 2.28 -5.18
N ILE A 72 1.97 2.94 -4.67
CA ILE A 72 2.07 4.38 -4.37
C ILE A 72 2.93 4.56 -3.11
N GLU A 73 3.83 5.54 -3.16
CA GLU A 73 4.59 6.03 -2.00
C GLU A 73 4.41 7.55 -1.86
N LEU A 74 4.34 8.04 -0.62
CA LEU A 74 4.10 9.44 -0.30
C LEU A 74 5.36 10.24 -0.05
#